data_AF-A0AAU7Z084-F1
#
_entry.id   AF-A0AAU7Z084-F1
#
_cell.length_a   1.000
_cell.length_b   1.000
_cell.length_c   1.000
_cell.angle_alpha   90.00
_cell.angle_beta   90.00
_cell.angle_gamma   90.00
#
_symmetry.space_group_name_H-M   'P 1'
#
loop_
_entity.id
_entity.type
_entity.pdbx_description
1 polymer ?
#
loop_
_entity_poly.entity_id
_entity_poly.type
_entity_poly.pdbx_seq_one_letter_code
_entity_poly.pdbx_strand_id
1 'polypeptide(L)'
;MSFIEFYSLYKEEHPCSTVFLSANKYIRKMKGGSQSILVQCDDNRFYVVKMAGNPQGPNVVANEFLGSVIAGAVGLPVAESMLIHLSDHFIDSDPDIWFELPSERKRPDAGLHFGSLPVGQPWSTTAIRAHQSLENQLHYKS
;
A
#
# COMPACT_ATOMS: atom_id res chain seq x y z
N MET A 1 -3.13 32.90 20.24
CA MET A 1 -3.48 31.46 20.22
C MET A 1 -4.44 31.25 19.07
N SER A 2 -3.93 30.88 17.91
CA SER A 2 -4.75 30.65 16.72
C SER A 2 -4.88 29.16 16.51
N PHE A 3 -6.11 28.70 16.36
CA PHE A 3 -6.50 27.41 15.82
C PHE A 3 -5.52 26.99 14.71
N ILE A 4 -4.71 25.97 15.01
CA ILE A 4 -3.75 25.38 14.07
C ILE A 4 -4.57 24.63 13.02
N GLU A 5 -4.67 25.23 11.84
CA GLU A 5 -4.45 24.63 10.51
C GLU A 5 -4.79 23.14 10.28
N PHE A 6 -5.88 22.64 10.82
CA PHE A 6 -6.36 21.29 10.48
C PHE A 6 -6.65 21.13 8.96
N TYR A 7 -6.89 22.25 8.27
CA TYR A 7 -7.19 22.30 6.83
C TYR A 7 -5.97 22.36 5.91
N SER A 8 -4.75 22.57 6.42
CA SER A 8 -3.58 22.82 5.56
C SER A 8 -2.90 21.52 5.06
N LEU A 9 -3.29 20.34 5.57
CA LEU A 9 -2.79 19.05 5.07
C LEU A 9 -3.41 18.61 3.74
N TYR A 10 -4.47 19.28 3.27
CA TYR A 10 -5.22 18.92 2.05
C TYR A 10 -5.25 20.07 1.04
N LYS A 11 -4.20 20.88 0.97
CA LYS A 11 -4.15 22.04 0.09
C LYS A 11 -3.07 21.91 -0.99
N GLU A 12 -3.40 21.18 -2.05
CA GLU A 12 -3.26 21.65 -3.44
C GLU A 12 -4.44 21.10 -4.26
N GLU A 13 -4.92 21.88 -5.21
CA GLU A 13 -6.17 21.68 -5.96
C GLU A 13 -6.17 20.34 -6.74
N HIS A 14 -6.99 19.37 -6.30
CA HIS A 14 -7.23 18.14 -7.04
C HIS A 14 -8.72 18.02 -7.42
N PRO A 15 -9.07 18.15 -8.71
CA PRO A 15 -10.43 18.00 -9.20
C PRO A 15 -10.80 16.51 -9.34
N CYS A 16 -10.86 15.77 -8.23
CA CYS A 16 -11.69 14.56 -8.13
C CYS A 16 -11.74 14.09 -6.67
N SER A 17 -12.95 14.03 -6.12
CA SER A 17 -13.31 13.77 -4.73
C SER A 17 -13.15 12.30 -4.29
N THR A 18 -12.06 11.62 -4.65
CA THR A 18 -11.87 10.22 -4.25
C THR A 18 -11.03 10.16 -2.98
N VAL A 19 -11.66 9.71 -1.89
CA VAL A 19 -11.05 9.53 -0.55
C VAL A 19 -10.02 8.37 -0.54
N PHE A 20 -9.87 7.67 -1.66
CA PHE A 20 -9.01 6.52 -1.85
C PHE A 20 -8.50 6.46 -3.30
N LEU A 21 -7.44 5.68 -3.53
CA LEU A 21 -6.94 5.36 -4.87
C LEU A 21 -7.30 3.93 -5.25
N SER A 22 -7.53 3.66 -6.52
CA SER A 22 -7.78 2.29 -6.99
C SER A 22 -6.47 1.60 -7.37
N ALA A 23 -6.27 0.36 -6.91
CA ALA A 23 -5.15 -0.44 -7.38
C ALA A 23 -5.35 -0.84 -8.85
N ASN A 24 -4.37 -0.52 -9.69
CA ASN A 24 -4.39 -0.76 -11.12
C ASN A 24 -3.52 -1.97 -11.49
N LYS A 25 -2.29 -2.02 -10.95
CA LYS A 25 -1.32 -3.08 -11.30
C LYS A 25 -0.59 -3.64 -10.08
N TYR A 26 -0.63 -4.96 -9.93
CA TYR A 26 0.23 -5.69 -8.99
C TYR A 26 1.68 -5.70 -9.48
N ILE A 27 2.62 -5.39 -8.58
CA ILE A 27 4.05 -5.35 -8.89
C ILE A 27 4.77 -6.55 -8.28
N ARG A 28 4.64 -6.76 -6.96
CA ARG A 28 5.22 -7.90 -6.25
C ARG A 28 4.72 -7.98 -4.81
N LYS A 29 4.95 -9.13 -4.17
CA LYS A 29 4.83 -9.31 -2.73
C LYS A 29 6.05 -8.72 -2.02
N MET A 30 5.84 -8.10 -0.86
CA MET A 30 6.90 -7.54 -0.04
C MET A 30 7.42 -8.60 0.94
N LYS A 31 8.72 -8.56 1.23
CA LYS A 31 9.33 -9.44 2.24
C LYS A 31 8.88 -9.00 3.64
N GLY A 32 8.49 -9.96 4.48
CA GLY A 32 8.12 -9.73 5.87
C GLY A 32 6.80 -10.38 6.29
N GLY A 33 6.58 -10.52 7.59
CA GLY A 33 5.45 -11.29 8.15
C GLY A 33 4.06 -10.68 7.92
N SER A 34 3.96 -9.39 7.56
CA SER A 34 2.69 -8.74 7.25
C SER A 34 2.15 -9.08 5.86
N GLN A 35 2.96 -9.71 5.00
CA GLN A 35 2.59 -10.13 3.64
C GLN A 35 1.95 -8.99 2.81
N SER A 36 2.52 -7.80 2.92
CA SER A 36 2.11 -6.64 2.11
C SER A 36 2.46 -6.82 0.64
N ILE A 37 1.81 -6.05 -0.22
CA ILE A 37 2.05 -6.05 -1.68
C ILE A 37 2.46 -4.65 -2.15
N LEU A 38 3.29 -4.59 -3.18
CA LEU A 38 3.57 -3.36 -3.90
C LEU A 38 2.63 -3.26 -5.10
N VAL A 39 1.88 -2.16 -5.18
CA VAL A 39 0.92 -1.91 -6.26
C VAL A 39 1.17 -0.55 -6.90
N GLN A 40 0.86 -0.44 -8.19
CA GLN A 40 0.70 0.83 -8.86
C GLN A 40 -0.78 1.23 -8.82
N CYS A 41 -1.07 2.45 -8.39
CA CYS A 41 -2.43 3.00 -8.34
C CYS A 41 -2.77 3.83 -9.57
N ASP A 42 -4.02 4.28 -9.66
CA ASP A 42 -4.55 5.12 -10.74
C ASP A 42 -3.91 6.52 -10.85
N ASP A 43 -3.28 7.01 -9.78
CA ASP A 43 -2.41 8.19 -9.79
C ASP A 43 -1.00 7.94 -10.38
N ASN A 44 -0.74 6.72 -10.87
CA ASN A 44 0.53 6.24 -11.38
C ASN A 44 1.68 6.14 -10.36
N ARG A 45 1.43 6.34 -9.07
CA ARG A 45 2.40 6.14 -7.99
C ARG A 45 2.35 4.72 -7.47
N PHE A 46 3.36 4.37 -6.67
CA PHE A 46 3.52 3.03 -6.10
C PHE A 46 3.31 3.07 -4.60
N TYR A 47 2.51 2.12 -4.12
CA TYR A 47 2.11 2.02 -2.72
C TYR A 47 2.42 0.62 -2.19
N VAL A 48 2.99 0.56 -0.99
CA VAL A 48 3.03 -0.66 -0.20
C VAL A 48 1.69 -0.78 0.50
N VAL A 49 0.92 -1.79 0.13
CA VAL A 49 -0.43 -2.03 0.62
C VAL A 49 -0.43 -3.16 1.63
N LYS A 50 -0.89 -2.84 2.83
CA LYS A 50 -1.18 -3.80 3.89
C LYS A 50 -2.65 -4.16 3.81
N MET A 51 -2.91 -5.41 3.46
CA MET A 51 -4.26 -5.86 3.19
C MET A 51 -5.02 -6.15 4.49
N ALA A 52 -6.26 -5.63 4.60
CA ALA A 52 -7.24 -6.06 5.58
C ALA A 52 -7.45 -7.59 5.55
N GLY A 53 -7.85 -8.16 6.67
CA GLY A 53 -7.93 -9.61 6.84
C GLY A 53 -6.57 -10.28 7.15
N ASN A 54 -5.52 -9.48 7.35
CA ASN A 54 -4.23 -9.91 7.92
C ASN A 54 -4.51 -10.74 9.19
N PRO A 55 -3.91 -11.94 9.33
CA PRO A 55 -4.09 -12.81 10.51
C PRO A 55 -3.77 -12.14 11.86
N GLN A 56 -3.16 -10.95 11.87
CA GLN A 56 -2.96 -10.13 13.08
C GLN A 56 -4.23 -9.39 13.57
N GLY A 57 -5.34 -9.40 12.84
CA GLY A 57 -6.68 -8.99 13.31
C GLY A 57 -7.40 -7.92 12.45
N PRO A 58 -8.74 -7.81 12.55
CA PRO A 58 -9.57 -6.96 11.69
C PRO A 58 -9.35 -5.45 11.90
N ASN A 59 -8.90 -5.03 13.08
CA ASN A 59 -8.69 -3.62 13.42
C ASN A 59 -7.32 -3.07 13.01
N VAL A 60 -6.42 -3.92 12.48
CA VAL A 60 -5.03 -3.52 12.19
C VAL A 60 -4.98 -2.39 11.16
N VAL A 61 -5.79 -2.48 10.10
CA VAL A 61 -5.81 -1.46 9.03
C VAL A 61 -6.37 -0.12 9.53
N ALA A 62 -7.42 -0.15 10.34
CA ALA A 62 -7.99 1.06 10.95
C ALA A 62 -6.99 1.70 11.94
N ASN A 63 -6.31 0.89 12.75
CA ASN A 63 -5.31 1.35 13.70
C ASN A 63 -4.07 1.94 12.99
N GLU A 64 -3.63 1.35 11.88
CA GLU A 64 -2.51 1.87 11.09
C GLU A 64 -2.85 3.22 10.44
N PHE A 65 -4.06 3.35 9.89
CA PHE A 65 -4.52 4.63 9.34
C PHE A 65 -4.62 5.70 10.43
N LEU A 66 -5.30 5.39 11.54
CA LEU A 66 -5.44 6.33 12.65
C LEU A 66 -4.10 6.70 13.26
N GLY A 67 -3.20 5.73 13.44
CA GLY A 67 -1.84 5.94 13.93
C GLY A 67 -1.03 6.84 13.00
N SER A 68 -1.14 6.65 11.67
CA SER A 68 -0.48 7.52 10.69
C SER A 68 -1.00 8.95 10.75
N VAL A 69 -2.31 9.14 10.88
CA VAL A 69 -2.94 10.46 11.01
C VAL A 69 -2.51 11.15 12.30
N ILE A 70 -2.55 10.44 13.44
CA ILE A 70 -2.15 10.98 14.75
C ILE A 70 -0.66 11.36 14.74
N ALA A 71 0.22 10.47 14.26
CA ALA A 71 1.65 10.71 14.21
C ALA A 71 1.99 11.92 13.33
N GLY A 72 1.34 12.07 12.17
CA GLY A 72 1.47 13.27 11.34
C GLY A 72 0.98 14.53 12.06
N ALA A 73 -0.16 14.45 12.74
CA ALA A 73 -0.73 15.58 13.48
C ALA A 73 0.16 16.08 14.65
N VAL A 74 0.96 15.18 15.25
CA VAL A 74 1.92 15.55 16.31
C VAL A 74 3.32 15.89 15.77
N GLY A 75 3.50 15.98 14.46
CA GLY A 75 4.74 16.40 13.81
C GLY A 75 5.82 15.31 13.73
N LEU A 76 5.47 14.03 13.89
CA LEU A 76 6.40 12.93 13.65
C LEU A 76 6.59 12.71 12.14
N PRO A 77 7.80 12.34 11.70
CA PRO A 77 8.03 11.98 10.30
C PRO A 77 7.28 10.67 10.00
N VAL A 78 6.22 10.77 9.21
CA VAL A 78 5.46 9.64 8.70
C VAL A 78 5.51 9.61 7.17
N ALA A 79 5.54 8.41 6.60
CA ALA A 79 5.36 8.26 5.17
C ALA A 79 3.93 8.71 4.79
N GLU A 80 3.81 9.37 3.64
CA GLU A 80 2.50 9.70 3.07
C GLU A 80 1.68 8.41 2.91
N SER A 81 0.47 8.40 3.47
CA SER A 81 -0.44 7.26 3.50
C SER A 81 -1.76 7.57 2.79
N MET A 82 -2.38 6.54 2.24
CA MET A 82 -3.60 6.63 1.43
C MET A 82 -4.43 5.35 1.60
N LEU A 83 -5.75 5.46 1.53
CA LEU A 83 -6.61 4.29 1.42
C LEU A 83 -6.54 3.76 -0.01
N ILE A 84 -6.25 2.47 -0.15
CA ILE A 84 -6.15 1.81 -1.46
C ILE A 84 -7.29 0.81 -1.59
N HIS A 85 -8.09 0.97 -2.64
CA HIS A 85 -9.17 0.06 -2.96
C HIS A 85 -8.66 -1.12 -3.80
N LEU A 86 -8.83 -2.34 -3.30
CA LEU A 86 -8.59 -3.58 -4.02
C LEU A 86 -9.94 -4.18 -4.44
N SER A 87 -10.19 -4.25 -5.75
CA SER A 87 -11.38 -4.93 -6.27
C SER A 87 -11.20 -6.45 -6.26
N ASP A 88 -12.30 -7.20 -6.29
CA ASP A 88 -12.25 -8.65 -6.46
C ASP A 88 -11.45 -9.05 -7.71
N HIS A 89 -11.71 -8.39 -8.84
CA HIS A 89 -10.96 -8.62 -10.07
C HIS A 89 -9.45 -8.41 -9.91
N PHE A 90 -9.04 -7.38 -9.17
CA PHE A 90 -7.61 -7.15 -8.90
C PHE A 90 -7.03 -8.27 -8.02
N ILE A 91 -7.72 -8.64 -6.95
CA ILE A 91 -7.27 -9.69 -6.01
C ILE A 91 -7.16 -11.04 -6.69
N ASP A 92 -8.07 -11.35 -7.61
CA ASP A 92 -8.11 -12.61 -8.33
C ASP A 92 -7.22 -12.64 -9.58
N SER A 93 -6.62 -11.51 -9.94
CA SER A 93 -5.76 -11.42 -11.13
C SER A 93 -4.41 -12.13 -10.97
N ASP A 94 -3.92 -12.25 -9.74
CA ASP A 94 -2.66 -12.92 -9.44
C ASP A 94 -2.76 -13.62 -8.07
N PRO A 95 -2.56 -14.95 -8.00
CA PRO A 95 -2.65 -15.66 -6.74
C PRO A 95 -1.64 -15.16 -5.70
N ASP A 96 -0.48 -14.59 -6.10
CA ASP A 96 0.55 -14.10 -5.17
C ASP A 96 0.09 -12.92 -4.31
N ILE A 97 -1.03 -12.29 -4.67
CA ILE A 97 -1.72 -11.31 -3.83
C ILE A 97 -2.29 -11.96 -2.55
N TRP A 98 -2.53 -13.27 -2.56
CA TRP A 98 -3.16 -13.96 -1.44
C TRP A 98 -2.21 -14.17 -0.27
N PHE A 99 -2.75 -14.23 0.95
CA PHE A 99 -1.98 -14.56 2.14
C PHE A 99 -1.55 -16.03 2.09
N GLU A 100 -0.29 -16.27 2.42
CA GLU A 100 0.27 -17.61 2.64
C GLU A 100 0.29 -17.88 4.14
N LEU A 101 -0.59 -18.76 4.60
CA LEU A 101 -0.62 -19.24 5.97
C LEU A 101 0.06 -20.62 6.02
N PRO A 102 0.51 -21.10 7.19
CA PRO A 102 1.23 -22.38 7.30
C PRO A 102 0.48 -23.58 6.71
N SER A 103 -0.86 -23.56 6.75
CA SER A 103 -1.71 -24.67 6.33
C SER A 103 -2.54 -24.40 5.07
N GLU A 104 -2.64 -23.14 4.63
CA GLU A 104 -3.52 -22.77 3.52
C GLU A 104 -3.15 -21.41 2.90
N ARG A 105 -3.71 -21.11 1.73
CA ARG A 105 -3.75 -19.74 1.22
C ARG A 105 -5.08 -19.12 1.55
N LYS A 106 -5.06 -17.88 2.04
CA LYS A 106 -6.27 -17.13 2.33
C LYS A 106 -6.38 -15.94 1.37
N ARG A 107 -7.48 -15.90 0.63
CA ARG A 107 -7.83 -14.76 -0.21
C ARG A 107 -8.08 -13.51 0.68
N PRO A 108 -7.51 -12.34 0.34
CA PRO A 108 -7.85 -11.08 0.98
C PRO A 108 -9.30 -10.68 0.67
N ASP A 109 -9.91 -9.94 1.58
CA ASP A 109 -11.22 -9.33 1.32
C ASP A 109 -11.04 -8.20 0.30
N ALA A 110 -12.01 -8.02 -0.60
CA ALA A 110 -12.07 -6.81 -1.42
C ALA A 110 -12.50 -5.60 -0.57
N GLY A 111 -12.09 -4.41 -0.97
CA GLY A 111 -12.45 -3.17 -0.28
C GLY A 111 -11.26 -2.26 -0.02
N LEU A 112 -11.28 -1.55 1.11
CA LEU A 112 -10.27 -0.54 1.45
C LEU A 112 -9.17 -1.13 2.33
N HIS A 113 -7.93 -0.86 1.93
CA HIS A 113 -6.72 -1.32 2.58
C HIS A 113 -5.81 -0.13 2.88
N PHE A 114 -4.86 -0.30 3.80
CA PHE A 114 -3.89 0.75 4.11
C PHE A 114 -2.75 0.73 3.09
N GLY A 115 -2.51 1.85 2.41
CA GLY A 115 -1.35 2.06 1.56
C GLY A 115 -0.43 3.13 2.13
N SER A 116 0.87 2.95 1.96
CA SER A 116 1.85 4.00 2.19
C SER A 116 2.85 4.05 1.04
N LEU A 117 3.40 5.24 0.79
CA LEU A 117 4.59 5.31 -0.06
C LEU A 117 5.72 4.48 0.56
N PRO A 118 6.49 3.75 -0.24
CA PRO A 118 7.64 3.05 0.27
C PRO A 118 8.73 4.06 0.66
N VAL A 119 9.34 3.84 1.82
CA VAL A 119 10.40 4.71 2.36
C VAL A 119 11.75 4.32 1.72
N GLY A 120 12.52 5.31 1.27
CA GLY A 120 13.77 5.10 0.55
C GLY A 120 13.62 5.21 -0.98
N GLN A 121 14.68 4.83 -1.71
CA GLN A 121 14.93 4.90 -3.18
C GLN A 121 13.78 5.31 -4.11
N PRO A 122 14.02 6.10 -5.19
CA PRO A 122 12.96 6.58 -6.06
C PRO A 122 12.21 5.43 -6.77
N TRP A 123 10.98 5.19 -6.34
CA TRP A 123 10.06 4.19 -6.89
C TRP A 123 9.43 4.69 -8.19
N SER A 124 10.26 4.90 -9.21
CA SER A 124 9.80 5.12 -10.58
C SER A 124 9.46 3.78 -11.24
N THR A 125 8.59 3.80 -12.25
CA THR A 125 8.31 2.63 -13.08
C THR A 125 9.60 2.03 -13.67
N THR A 126 10.57 2.87 -14.01
CA THR A 126 11.90 2.47 -14.49
C THR A 126 12.70 1.75 -13.42
N ALA A 127 12.74 2.28 -12.20
CA ALA A 127 13.46 1.67 -11.07
C ALA A 127 12.86 0.31 -10.68
N ILE A 128 11.54 0.19 -10.73
CA ILE A 128 10.84 -1.08 -10.44
C ILE A 128 11.15 -2.14 -11.49
N ARG A 129 11.13 -1.79 -12.78
CA ARG A 129 11.50 -2.71 -13.86
C ARG A 129 12.95 -3.17 -13.75
N ALA A 130 13.86 -2.25 -13.43
CA ALA A 130 15.27 -2.57 -13.20
C ALA A 130 15.44 -3.52 -11.99
N HIS A 131 14.72 -3.27 -10.89
CA HIS A 131 14.76 -4.12 -9.70
C HIS A 131 14.21 -5.53 -9.99
N GLN A 132 13.05 -5.64 -10.64
CA GLN A 132 12.48 -6.93 -11.05
C GLN A 132 13.40 -7.69 -12.03
N SER A 133 14.05 -6.98 -12.96
CA SER A 133 15.01 -7.59 -13.88
C SER A 133 16.25 -8.14 -13.16
N LEU A 134 16.73 -7.46 -12.12
CA LEU A 134 17.85 -7.94 -11.29
C LEU A 134 17.44 -9.14 -10.43
N GLU A 135 16.25 -9.11 -9.81
CA GLU A 135 15.73 -10.24 -9.02
C GLU A 135 15.51 -11.49 -9.89
N ASN A 136 14.96 -11.34 -11.10
CA ASN A 136 14.76 -12.44 -12.05
C ASN A 136 16.09 -13.02 -12.58
N GLN A 137 17.12 -12.20 -12.77
CA GLN A 137 18.45 -12.67 -13.18
C GLN A 137 19.19 -13.43 -12.07
N LEU A 138 18.93 -13.12 -10.80
CA LEU A 138 19.49 -13.84 -9.66
C LEU A 138 18.79 -15.19 -9.44
N HIS A 139 17.49 -15.29 -9.71
CA HIS A 139 16.74 -16.56 -9.65
C HIS A 139 17.12 -17.57 -10.75
N TYR A 140 17.68 -17.11 -11.88
CA TYR A 140 18.12 -18.00 -12.98
C TYR A 140 19.52 -18.61 -12.75
N LYS A 141 20.24 -18.19 -11.69
CA LYS A 141 21.61 -18.64 -11.39
C LYS A 141 21.74 -19.65 -10.25
N SER A 142 20.63 -20.17 -9.70
CA SER A 142 20.63 -21.24 -8.69
C SER A 142 20.21 -22.58 -9.25
#